data_AF-A0A959TN19-F1
#
_entry.id   AF-A0A959TN19-F1
#
_cell.length_a   1.000
_cell.length_b   1.000
_cell.length_c   1.000
_cell.angle_alpha   90.00
_cell.angle_beta   90.00
_cell.angle_gamma   90.00
#
_symmetry.space_group_name_H-M   'P 1'
#
loop_
_entity.id
_entity.type
_entity.pdbx_description
1 polymer ?
#
loop_
_entity_poly.entity_id
_entity_poly.type
_entity_poly.pdbx_seq_one_letter_code
_entity_poly.pdbx_strand_id
1 'polypeptide(L)'
;MKAISLDAFYKSVPPTEKGASLPQFQVYDTAEVYRVKDGKAPMTYDRRAYYKVSLIIGRNRVEYADKVIDVAERALLFATPKVPYRYVSLGGEPAGNFCIFTQEFLFQNGRGILPDSLPFLQPGAFPVLQLSEQEAEEVNAIFTKMHREQGSDYAYKEDLLRNYVMELVHWGQKLDPMAATPVVHSAAERVTAL
;
A
#
# COMPACT_ATOMS: atom_id res chain seq x y z
N MET A 1 17.02 17.63 10.04
CA MET A 1 16.92 17.66 8.55
C MET A 1 15.63 18.36 8.18
N LYS A 2 15.63 19.24 7.17
CA LYS A 2 14.43 20.00 6.74
C LYS A 2 13.46 19.08 5.99
N ALA A 3 12.17 19.15 6.33
CA ALA A 3 11.10 18.52 5.58
C ALA A 3 11.09 19.07 4.13
N ILE A 4 10.97 18.17 3.16
CA ILE A 4 10.95 18.51 1.73
C ILE A 4 9.51 18.92 1.38
N SER A 5 9.31 20.02 0.64
CA SER A 5 7.97 20.41 0.24
C SER A 5 7.36 19.40 -0.73
N LEU A 6 6.04 19.30 -0.72
CA LEU A 6 5.23 18.45 -1.60
C LEU A 6 5.64 18.61 -3.08
N ASP A 7 5.81 19.86 -3.51
CA ASP A 7 6.18 20.23 -4.87
C ASP A 7 7.63 19.80 -5.22
N ALA A 8 8.56 19.96 -4.28
CA ALA A 8 9.95 19.54 -4.46
C ALA A 8 10.11 18.01 -4.47
N PHE A 9 9.30 17.29 -3.69
CA PHE A 9 9.24 15.83 -3.77
C PHE A 9 8.76 15.38 -5.16
N TYR A 10 7.68 15.96 -5.67
CA TYR A 10 7.13 15.58 -6.98
C TYR A 10 8.05 15.86 -8.16
N LYS A 11 8.92 16.88 -8.06
CA LYS A 11 9.96 17.16 -9.07
C LYS A 11 11.13 16.18 -9.03
N SER A 12 11.31 15.44 -7.93
CA SER A 12 12.41 14.49 -7.75
C SER A 12 12.11 13.07 -8.25
N VAL A 13 10.84 12.75 -8.54
CA VAL A 13 10.43 11.42 -9.03
C VAL A 13 10.44 11.43 -10.56
N PRO A 14 11.19 10.54 -11.23
CA PRO A 14 11.22 10.50 -12.69
C PRO A 14 9.85 10.13 -13.27
N PRO A 15 9.43 10.77 -14.37
CA PRO A 15 8.19 10.45 -15.04
C PRO A 15 8.24 9.04 -15.62
N THR A 16 7.12 8.33 -15.57
CA THR A 16 6.95 7.03 -16.23
C THR A 16 6.65 7.19 -17.72
N GLU A 17 7.09 6.21 -18.50
CA GLU A 17 6.87 6.17 -19.95
C GLU A 17 5.38 6.08 -20.28
N LYS A 18 4.90 7.02 -21.10
CA LYS A 18 3.54 7.01 -21.66
C LYS A 18 3.49 6.06 -22.86
N GLY A 19 2.71 4.98 -22.79
CA GLY A 19 2.41 4.19 -23.99
C GLY A 19 1.82 2.79 -23.81
N ALA A 20 2.09 2.09 -22.70
CA ALA A 20 1.50 0.77 -22.42
C ALA A 20 0.28 0.90 -21.51
N SER A 21 -0.77 0.08 -21.71
CA SER A 21 -1.84 -0.04 -20.72
C SER A 21 -1.23 -0.56 -19.43
N LEU A 22 -1.15 0.31 -18.43
CA LEU A 22 -0.61 -0.03 -17.12
C LEU A 22 -1.48 -1.14 -16.49
N PRO A 23 -0.89 -2.20 -15.91
CA PRO A 23 -1.65 -3.30 -15.32
C PRO A 23 -2.44 -2.81 -14.11
N GLN A 24 -3.67 -3.32 -13.93
CA GLN A 24 -4.57 -2.90 -12.86
C GLN A 24 -4.13 -3.40 -11.48
N PHE A 25 -3.39 -4.50 -11.41
CA PHE A 25 -2.82 -5.07 -10.19
C PHE A 25 -1.46 -5.70 -10.47
N GLN A 26 -0.51 -5.58 -9.54
CA GLN A 26 0.73 -6.36 -9.51
C GLN A 26 1.20 -6.60 -8.06
N VAL A 27 1.82 -7.74 -7.80
CA VAL A 27 2.51 -8.08 -6.54
C VAL A 27 3.99 -8.37 -6.79
N TYR A 28 4.84 -7.97 -5.85
CA TYR A 28 6.30 -8.01 -5.94
C TYR A 28 6.96 -8.43 -4.63
N ASP A 29 8.08 -9.13 -4.76
CA ASP A 29 9.08 -9.25 -3.69
C ASP A 29 9.93 -7.97 -3.64
N THR A 30 10.13 -7.43 -2.45
CA THR A 30 10.86 -6.17 -2.28
C THR A 30 12.35 -6.34 -2.59
N ALA A 31 12.96 -7.42 -2.12
CA ALA A 31 14.39 -7.64 -2.32
C ALA A 31 14.71 -7.85 -3.80
N GLU A 32 13.87 -8.59 -4.54
CA GLU A 32 14.03 -8.80 -5.97
C GLU A 32 13.98 -7.48 -6.76
N VAL A 33 13.01 -6.61 -6.48
CA VAL A 33 12.88 -5.31 -7.16
C VAL A 33 14.12 -4.43 -6.92
N TYR A 34 14.74 -4.52 -5.75
CA TYR A 34 15.95 -3.75 -5.41
C TYR A 34 17.24 -4.43 -5.91
N ARG A 35 17.32 -5.76 -5.99
CA ARG A 35 18.50 -6.50 -6.49
C ARG A 35 18.70 -6.38 -7.99
N VAL A 36 17.63 -6.31 -8.77
CA VAL A 36 17.69 -6.21 -10.24
C VAL A 36 18.31 -4.88 -10.71
N LYS A 37 18.58 -3.92 -9.82
CA LYS A 37 19.05 -2.59 -10.19
C LYS A 37 20.25 -2.16 -9.35
N ASP A 38 21.38 -1.91 -10.01
CA ASP A 38 22.59 -1.25 -9.50
C ASP A 38 22.29 0.13 -8.85
N GLY A 39 21.73 0.14 -7.65
CA GLY A 39 21.57 1.33 -6.80
C GLY A 39 20.59 2.41 -7.29
N LYS A 40 19.80 2.17 -8.35
CA LYS A 40 18.82 3.15 -8.88
C LYS A 40 17.52 2.48 -9.34
N ALA A 41 16.62 2.21 -8.41
CA ALA A 41 15.24 1.84 -8.74
C ALA A 41 14.23 2.88 -8.24
N PRO A 42 13.92 3.94 -8.99
CA PRO A 42 12.60 4.51 -8.87
C PRO A 42 11.63 3.48 -9.45
N MET A 43 10.63 3.09 -8.66
CA MET A 43 9.48 2.28 -9.10
C MET A 43 9.07 2.71 -10.52
N THR A 44 9.04 1.78 -11.47
CA THR A 44 8.78 2.03 -12.90
C THR A 44 7.29 2.23 -13.22
N TYR A 45 6.44 2.26 -12.20
CA TYR A 45 5.03 2.62 -12.31
C TYR A 45 4.82 4.04 -11.78
N ASP A 46 3.87 4.76 -12.36
CA ASP A 46 3.52 6.09 -11.88
C ASP A 46 2.98 5.92 -10.45
N ARG A 47 3.74 6.34 -9.44
CA ARG A 47 3.27 6.27 -8.03
C ARG A 47 1.97 7.05 -7.84
N ARG A 48 1.61 7.93 -8.78
CA ARG A 48 0.37 8.70 -8.82
C ARG A 48 -0.83 7.93 -9.40
N ALA A 49 -0.63 6.72 -9.91
CA ALA A 49 -1.69 5.90 -10.49
C ALA A 49 -2.14 4.74 -9.59
N TYR A 50 -1.40 4.45 -8.52
CA TYR A 50 -1.56 3.21 -7.76
C TYR A 50 -1.74 3.43 -6.27
N TYR A 51 -2.71 2.72 -5.71
CA TYR A 51 -2.73 2.36 -4.30
C TYR A 51 -1.69 1.26 -4.06
N LYS A 52 -1.19 1.17 -2.83
CA LYS A 52 -0.18 0.17 -2.45
C LYS A 52 -0.45 -0.36 -1.06
N VAL A 53 -0.23 -1.66 -0.87
CA VAL A 53 -0.11 -2.30 0.44
C VAL A 53 1.25 -2.98 0.51
N SER A 54 1.96 -2.84 1.63
CA SER A 54 3.33 -3.33 1.76
C SER A 54 3.58 -3.95 3.12
N LEU A 55 4.02 -5.20 3.11
CA LEU A 55 4.74 -5.78 4.23
C LEU A 55 6.19 -5.35 4.15
N ILE A 56 6.63 -4.59 5.15
CA ILE A 56 8.00 -4.14 5.32
C ILE A 56 8.68 -5.06 6.34
N ILE A 57 9.85 -5.59 6.00
CA ILE A 57 10.70 -6.35 6.91
C ILE A 57 12.07 -5.67 6.99
N GLY A 58 12.56 -5.48 8.21
CA GLY A 58 13.80 -4.79 8.56
C GLY A 58 13.61 -3.35 9.04
N ARG A 59 14.74 -2.72 9.38
CA ARG A 59 14.79 -1.34 9.86
C ARG A 59 14.61 -0.36 8.71
N ASN A 60 13.50 0.36 8.71
CA ASN A 60 13.16 1.28 7.63
C ASN A 60 12.59 2.59 8.17
N ARG A 61 12.63 3.62 7.36
CA ARG A 61 12.02 4.91 7.61
C ARG A 61 11.03 5.22 6.50
N VAL A 62 9.79 5.48 6.89
CA VAL A 62 8.73 5.93 6.00
C VAL A 62 8.53 7.42 6.24
N GLU A 63 8.73 8.21 5.19
CA GLU A 63 8.42 9.63 5.19
C GLU A 63 7.12 9.83 4.42
N TYR A 64 6.11 10.38 5.08
CA TYR A 64 4.76 10.53 4.53
C TYR A 64 4.25 11.94 4.81
N ALA A 65 4.09 12.75 3.76
CA ALA A 65 3.80 14.18 3.88
C ALA A 65 4.74 14.90 4.87
N ASP A 66 4.22 15.34 6.01
CA ASP A 66 4.91 16.04 7.10
C ASP A 66 5.39 15.11 8.22
N LYS A 67 5.19 13.79 8.09
CA LYS A 67 5.54 12.80 9.10
C LYS A 67 6.72 11.92 8.70
N VAL A 68 7.48 11.51 9.71
CA VAL A 68 8.57 10.54 9.59
C VAL A 68 8.32 9.45 10.61
N ILE A 69 8.26 8.20 10.15
CA ILE A 69 7.95 7.03 10.96
C ILE A 69 9.09 6.03 10.81
N ASP A 70 9.64 5.60 11.94
CA ASP A 70 10.64 4.54 11.99
C ASP A 70 9.94 3.19 12.17
N VAL A 71 10.18 2.29 11.22
CA VAL A 71 9.85 0.87 11.29
C VAL A 71 11.04 0.17 11.94
N ALA A 72 10.84 -0.36 13.14
CA ALA A 72 11.91 -1.02 13.88
C ALA A 72 12.23 -2.39 13.29
N GLU A 73 11.21 -3.19 12.99
CA GLU A 73 11.42 -4.55 12.48
C GLU A 73 10.43 -4.95 11.39
N ARG A 74 9.13 -4.82 11.62
CA ARG A 74 8.11 -5.31 10.69
C ARG A 74 6.91 -4.37 10.71
N ALA A 75 6.38 -4.03 9.55
CA ALA A 75 5.19 -3.18 9.48
C ALA A 75 4.34 -3.47 8.24
N LEU A 76 3.04 -3.25 8.35
CA LEU A 76 2.09 -3.15 7.24
C LEU A 76 1.88 -1.67 6.91
N LEU A 77 2.22 -1.27 5.70
CA LEU A 77 2.05 0.08 5.17
C LEU A 77 0.94 0.09 4.11
N PHE A 78 0.03 1.06 4.19
CA PHE A 78 -0.90 1.39 3.11
C PHE A 78 -0.52 2.74 2.48
N ALA A 79 -0.66 2.88 1.17
CA ALA A 79 -0.40 4.13 0.49
C ALA A 79 -1.44 4.42 -0.59
N THR A 80 -1.77 5.69 -0.73
CA THR A 80 -2.69 6.23 -1.73
C THR A 80 -1.92 7.04 -2.77
N PRO A 81 -2.33 7.03 -4.05
CA PRO A 81 -1.70 7.84 -5.08
C PRO A 81 -1.79 9.35 -4.82
N LYS A 82 -2.72 9.76 -3.95
CA LYS A 82 -3.01 11.16 -3.62
C LYS A 82 -2.00 11.79 -2.67
N VAL A 83 -1.20 10.99 -1.97
CA VAL A 83 -0.23 11.48 -0.99
C VAL A 83 1.14 10.88 -1.30
N PRO A 84 2.18 11.71 -1.49
CA PRO A 84 3.51 11.18 -1.73
C PRO A 84 4.11 10.63 -0.46
N TYR A 85 4.93 9.61 -0.65
CA TYR A 85 5.71 9.02 0.41
C TYR A 85 7.07 8.58 -0.10
N ARG A 86 8.04 8.57 0.81
CA ARG A 86 9.38 8.06 0.58
C ARG A 86 9.65 6.91 1.53
N TYR A 87 10.30 5.89 1.00
CA TYR A 87 10.79 4.75 1.75
C TYR A 87 12.31 4.81 1.77
N VAL A 88 12.90 4.75 2.95
CA VAL A 88 14.35 4.76 3.16
C VAL A 88 14.71 3.56 4.01
N SER A 89 15.50 2.63 3.47
CA SER A 89 16.07 1.56 4.29
C SER A 89 17.13 2.14 5.20
N LEU A 90 17.06 1.80 6.50
CA LEU A 90 18.01 2.24 7.53
C LEU A 90 19.05 1.15 7.85
N GLY A 91 19.02 0.01 7.15
CA GLY A 91 20.02 -1.04 7.28
C GLY A 91 19.55 -2.37 6.68
N GLY A 92 20.50 -3.13 6.13
CA GLY A 92 20.24 -4.43 5.48
C GLY A 92 19.67 -4.31 4.06
N GLU A 93 19.43 -5.47 3.43
CA GLU A 93 18.65 -5.52 2.20
C GLU A 93 17.17 -5.26 2.52
N PRO A 94 16.46 -4.43 1.73
CA PRO A 94 15.03 -4.23 1.93
C PRO A 94 14.28 -5.54 1.65
N ALA A 95 13.45 -5.97 2.60
CA ALA A 95 12.74 -7.24 2.54
C ALA A 95 11.23 -7.07 2.77
N GLY A 96 10.48 -8.12 2.42
CA GLY A 96 9.02 -8.16 2.48
C GLY A 96 8.39 -8.11 1.10
N ASN A 97 7.08 -7.85 1.05
CA ASN A 97 6.29 -7.92 -0.17
C ASN A 97 5.42 -6.69 -0.32
N PHE A 98 5.10 -6.30 -1.54
CA PHE A 98 4.11 -5.27 -1.78
C PHE A 98 3.25 -5.57 -3.00
N CYS A 99 2.00 -5.15 -2.93
CA CYS A 99 1.11 -5.11 -4.08
C CYS A 99 0.72 -3.68 -4.40
N ILE A 100 0.49 -3.43 -5.68
CA ILE A 100 -0.06 -2.18 -6.21
C ILE A 100 -1.34 -2.48 -6.97
N PHE A 101 -2.29 -1.56 -6.91
CA PHE A 101 -3.53 -1.67 -7.66
C PHE A 101 -4.15 -0.32 -8.00
N THR A 102 -4.90 -0.25 -9.09
CA THR A 102 -5.64 0.95 -9.47
C THR A 102 -7.00 1.00 -8.78
N GLN A 103 -7.70 2.13 -8.88
CA GLN A 103 -9.07 2.23 -8.38
C GLN A 103 -10.01 1.24 -9.07
N GLU A 104 -9.88 1.11 -10.39
CA GLU A 104 -10.70 0.25 -11.24
C GLU A 104 -10.53 -1.23 -10.88
N PHE A 105 -9.40 -1.61 -10.29
CA PHE A 105 -9.17 -2.96 -9.82
C PHE A 105 -10.16 -3.34 -8.70
N LEU A 106 -10.39 -2.48 -7.71
CA LEU A 106 -11.36 -2.74 -6.63
C LEU A 106 -12.78 -2.25 -6.92
N PHE A 107 -12.93 -1.26 -7.79
CA PHE A 107 -14.20 -0.63 -8.16
C PHE A 107 -14.51 -0.80 -9.65
N GLN A 108 -14.61 -2.04 -10.09
CA GLN A 108 -14.81 -2.38 -11.50
C GLN A 108 -16.24 -2.03 -11.97
N ASN A 109 -16.35 -1.26 -13.06
CA ASN A 109 -17.63 -0.93 -13.71
C ASN A 109 -18.69 -0.34 -12.76
N GLY A 110 -18.27 0.45 -11.77
CA GLY A 110 -19.19 1.06 -10.80
C GLY A 110 -19.66 0.11 -9.69
N ARG A 111 -19.06 -1.08 -9.55
CA ARG A 111 -19.36 -2.06 -8.52
C ARG A 111 -18.09 -2.39 -7.73
N GLY A 112 -18.25 -2.75 -6.46
CA GLY A 112 -17.15 -3.10 -5.56
C GLY A 112 -16.86 -1.99 -4.55
N ILE A 113 -15.59 -1.87 -4.16
CA ILE A 113 -15.17 -0.99 -3.07
C ILE A 113 -14.33 0.13 -3.63
N LEU A 114 -14.72 1.38 -3.36
CA LEU A 114 -13.88 2.54 -3.64
C LEU A 114 -12.70 2.52 -2.66
N PRO A 115 -11.44 2.45 -3.12
CA PRO A 115 -10.31 2.41 -2.20
C PRO A 115 -10.25 3.64 -1.29
N ASP A 116 -10.63 4.82 -1.80
CA ASP A 116 -10.73 6.05 -1.04
C ASP A 116 -11.78 6.04 0.08
N SER A 117 -12.72 5.09 0.10
CA SER A 117 -13.64 4.95 1.23
C SER A 117 -13.06 4.11 2.36
N LEU A 118 -11.88 3.50 2.17
CA LEU A 118 -11.22 2.67 3.17
C LEU A 118 -10.34 3.53 4.09
N PRO A 119 -10.47 3.42 5.43
CA PRO A 119 -9.80 4.32 6.39
C PRO A 119 -8.28 4.48 6.20
N PHE A 120 -7.56 3.41 5.83
CA PHE A 120 -6.11 3.46 5.64
C PHE A 120 -5.64 3.85 4.24
N LEU A 121 -6.57 3.99 3.27
CA LEU A 121 -6.28 4.43 1.90
C LEU A 121 -6.82 5.83 1.63
N GLN A 122 -7.44 6.46 2.62
CA GLN A 122 -7.88 7.85 2.56
C GLN A 122 -6.70 8.83 2.52
N PRO A 123 -6.82 9.95 1.77
CA PRO A 123 -5.89 11.06 1.89
C PRO A 123 -5.80 11.54 3.35
N GLY A 124 -4.59 11.64 3.88
CA GLY A 124 -4.38 12.02 5.28
C GLY A 124 -4.50 10.88 6.30
N ALA A 125 -4.83 9.66 5.87
CA ALA A 125 -4.63 8.47 6.69
C ALA A 125 -3.13 8.24 6.94
N PHE A 126 -2.78 7.68 8.11
CA PHE A 126 -1.40 7.40 8.52
C PHE A 126 -1.21 5.91 8.81
N PRO A 127 -1.06 5.06 7.79
CA PRO A 127 -1.32 3.64 7.94
C PRO A 127 -0.02 2.82 8.00
N VAL A 128 0.94 3.21 8.84
CA VAL A 128 2.12 2.37 9.13
C VAL A 128 1.86 1.65 10.44
N LEU A 129 1.50 0.37 10.33
CA LEU A 129 1.09 -0.45 11.46
C LEU A 129 2.23 -1.43 11.78
N GLN A 130 2.80 -1.36 12.97
CA GLN A 130 3.85 -2.29 13.38
C GLN A 130 3.25 -3.70 13.53
N LEU A 131 4.03 -4.71 13.16
CA LEU A 131 3.64 -6.11 13.26
C LEU A 131 4.58 -6.84 14.21
N SER A 132 4.03 -7.76 15.01
CA SER A 132 4.80 -8.85 15.60
C SER A 132 5.32 -9.79 14.51
N GLU A 133 6.23 -10.68 14.89
CA GLU A 133 6.74 -11.71 13.98
C GLU A 133 5.64 -12.64 13.46
N GLN A 134 4.77 -13.11 14.35
CA GLN A 134 3.66 -14.00 13.98
C GLN A 134 2.67 -13.31 13.04
N GLU A 135 2.29 -12.06 13.30
CA GLU A 135 1.40 -11.30 12.41
C GLU A 135 2.03 -11.07 11.04
N ALA A 136 3.34 -10.82 10.99
CA ALA A 136 4.06 -10.66 9.73
C ALA A 136 4.11 -11.97 8.92
N GLU A 137 4.24 -13.13 9.57
CA GLU A 137 4.15 -14.44 8.90
C GLU A 137 2.77 -14.65 8.28
N GLU A 138 1.70 -14.37 9.03
CA GLU A 138 0.32 -14.49 8.55
C GLU A 138 0.04 -13.53 7.37
N VAL A 139 0.50 -12.29 7.46
CA VAL A 139 0.41 -11.32 6.36
C VAL A 139 1.25 -11.78 5.15
N ASN A 140 2.45 -12.32 5.37
CA ASN A 140 3.31 -12.81 4.30
C ASN A 140 2.69 -14.01 3.57
N ALA A 141 1.95 -14.86 4.28
CA ALA A 141 1.20 -15.96 3.67
C ALA A 141 0.17 -15.43 2.65
N ILE A 142 -0.43 -14.26 2.89
CA ILE A 142 -1.34 -13.61 1.93
C ILE A 142 -0.59 -13.19 0.67
N PHE A 143 0.56 -12.53 0.81
CA PHE A 143 1.39 -12.17 -0.34
C PHE A 143 1.87 -13.40 -1.12
N THR A 144 2.15 -14.51 -0.43
CA THR A 144 2.53 -15.78 -1.07
C THR A 144 1.38 -16.34 -1.91
N LYS A 145 0.13 -16.29 -1.40
CA LYS A 145 -1.07 -16.61 -2.19
C LYS A 145 -1.17 -15.68 -3.41
N MET A 146 -0.98 -14.38 -3.25
CA MET A 146 -1.03 -13.41 -4.36
C MET A 146 -0.01 -13.71 -5.47
N HIS A 147 1.24 -14.00 -5.09
CA HIS A 147 2.30 -14.33 -6.07
C HIS A 147 1.96 -15.57 -6.90
N ARG A 148 1.40 -16.60 -6.25
CA ARG A 148 0.94 -17.81 -6.93
C ARG A 148 -0.15 -17.50 -7.94
N GLU A 149 -1.15 -16.72 -7.56
CA GLU A 149 -2.26 -16.39 -8.45
C GLU A 149 -1.84 -15.45 -9.58
N GLN A 150 -0.93 -14.51 -9.34
CA GLN A 150 -0.41 -13.65 -10.41
C GLN A 150 0.21 -14.46 -11.55
N GLY A 151 0.98 -15.51 -11.21
CA GLY A 151 1.60 -16.42 -12.18
C GLY A 151 0.69 -17.53 -12.71
N SER A 152 -0.56 -17.62 -12.25
CA SER A 152 -1.48 -18.69 -12.66
C SER A 152 -2.27 -18.34 -13.93
N ASP A 153 -2.80 -19.37 -14.58
CA ASP A 153 -3.76 -19.30 -15.69
C ASP A 153 -5.22 -19.46 -15.21
N TYR A 154 -5.44 -19.38 -13.89
CA TYR A 154 -6.77 -19.54 -13.31
C TYR A 154 -7.72 -18.43 -13.80
N ALA A 155 -8.87 -18.85 -14.33
CA ALA A 155 -9.83 -17.96 -14.99
C ALA A 155 -10.36 -16.82 -14.08
N TYR A 156 -10.42 -17.04 -12.76
CA TYR A 156 -10.93 -16.06 -11.79
C TYR A 156 -9.83 -15.49 -10.89
N LYS A 157 -8.55 -15.55 -11.31
CA LYS A 157 -7.43 -15.07 -10.50
C LYS A 157 -7.56 -13.60 -10.08
N GLU A 158 -8.09 -12.74 -10.95
CA GLU A 158 -8.26 -11.32 -10.64
C GLU A 158 -9.26 -11.11 -9.49
N ASP A 159 -10.36 -11.86 -9.46
CA ASP A 159 -11.33 -11.83 -8.36
C ASP A 159 -10.71 -12.34 -7.06
N LEU A 160 -9.91 -13.40 -7.14
CA LEU A 160 -9.21 -13.94 -5.98
C LEU A 160 -8.15 -12.97 -5.44
N LEU A 161 -7.43 -12.28 -6.31
CA LEU A 161 -6.47 -11.23 -5.95
C LEU A 161 -7.16 -10.04 -5.27
N ARG A 162 -8.35 -9.61 -5.74
CA ARG A 162 -9.16 -8.60 -5.05
C ARG A 162 -9.51 -9.01 -3.63
N ASN A 163 -9.87 -10.28 -3.42
CA ASN A 163 -10.17 -10.80 -2.09
C ASN A 163 -8.94 -10.78 -1.18
N TYR A 164 -7.75 -11.13 -1.69
CA TYR A 164 -6.52 -11.03 -0.91
C TYR A 164 -6.14 -9.58 -0.58
N VAL A 165 -6.39 -8.62 -1.48
CA VAL A 165 -6.22 -7.19 -1.17
C VAL A 165 -7.15 -6.79 -0.02
N MET A 166 -8.41 -7.21 -0.06
CA MET A 166 -9.36 -6.93 1.01
C MET A 166 -8.99 -7.62 2.33
N GLU A 167 -8.43 -8.83 2.28
CA GLU A 167 -7.88 -9.52 3.45
C GLU A 167 -6.77 -8.68 4.11
N LEU A 168 -5.85 -8.12 3.32
CA LEU A 168 -4.82 -7.19 3.83
C LEU A 168 -5.43 -5.91 4.41
N VAL A 169 -6.45 -5.33 3.77
CA VAL A 169 -7.16 -4.15 4.29
C VAL A 169 -7.77 -4.44 5.66
N HIS A 170 -8.43 -5.59 5.83
CA HIS A 170 -8.98 -6.00 7.11
C HIS A 170 -7.91 -6.29 8.16
N TRP A 171 -6.74 -6.78 7.76
CA TRP A 171 -5.57 -6.85 8.66
C TRP A 171 -5.24 -5.49 9.25
N GLY A 172 -5.13 -4.45 8.41
CA GLY A 172 -4.89 -3.09 8.89
C GLY A 172 -5.99 -2.60 9.85
N GLN A 173 -7.25 -2.88 9.53
CA GLN A 173 -8.40 -2.50 10.38
C GLN A 173 -8.45 -3.19 11.73
N LYS A 174 -8.00 -4.45 11.83
CA LYS A 174 -7.91 -5.15 13.11
C LYS A 174 -6.78 -4.62 13.99
N LEU A 175 -5.67 -4.22 13.38
CA LEU A 175 -4.48 -3.72 14.09
C LEU A 175 -4.71 -2.33 14.69
N ASP A 176 -5.49 -1.48 14.03
CA ASP A 176 -5.88 -0.17 14.57
C ASP A 176 -7.40 0.08 14.36
N PRO A 177 -8.26 -0.50 15.21
CA PRO A 177 -9.70 -0.35 15.11
C PRO A 177 -10.18 1.10 15.27
N MET A 178 -9.44 1.91 16.04
CA MET A 178 -9.79 3.31 16.26
C MET A 178 -9.60 4.13 14.99
N ALA A 179 -8.45 3.99 14.33
CA ALA A 179 -8.20 4.63 13.03
C ALA A 179 -9.04 4.02 11.90
N ALA A 180 -9.54 2.79 12.07
CA ALA A 180 -10.42 2.12 11.13
C ALA A 180 -11.90 2.55 11.20
N THR A 181 -12.26 3.46 12.12
CA THR A 181 -13.64 3.95 12.21
C THR A 181 -13.95 4.77 10.95
N PRO A 182 -14.98 4.42 10.17
CA PRO A 182 -15.35 5.19 8.98
C PRO A 182 -15.64 6.63 9.36
N VAL A 183 -15.07 7.60 8.63
CA VAL A 183 -15.49 8.99 8.76
C VAL A 183 -16.92 9.07 8.26
N VAL A 184 -17.86 9.24 9.19
CA VAL A 184 -19.28 9.23 8.92
C VAL A 184 -19.65 10.49 8.14
N HIS A 185 -19.70 10.37 6.81
CA HIS A 185 -20.20 11.44 5.96
C HIS A 185 -21.74 11.42 5.93
N SER A 186 -22.32 12.04 6.96
CA SER A 186 -23.59 12.80 7.01
C SER A 186 -24.87 12.24 7.67
N ALA A 187 -25.47 13.18 8.43
CA ALA A 187 -26.81 13.38 9.01
C ALA A 187 -27.39 12.42 10.06
N ALA A 188 -27.32 11.09 9.90
CA ALA A 188 -28.15 10.19 10.73
C ALA A 188 -27.65 9.97 12.18
N GLU A 189 -26.46 10.47 12.52
CA GLU A 189 -25.77 10.13 13.77
C GLU A 189 -26.16 10.91 15.04
N ARG A 190 -27.35 11.51 15.16
CA ARG A 190 -27.78 12.04 16.48
C ARG A 190 -29.22 11.85 16.94
N VAL A 191 -30.15 11.29 16.16
CA VAL A 191 -31.51 11.03 16.72
C VAL A 191 -31.59 9.72 17.51
N THR A 192 -30.59 8.83 17.40
CA THR A 192 -30.64 7.48 18.03
C THR A 192 -29.56 7.21 19.07
N ALA A 193 -28.77 8.21 19.47
CA ALA A 193 -27.83 8.11 20.59
C ALA A 193 -28.39 8.70 21.91
N LEU A 194 -29.72 8.75 22.05
CA LEU A 194 -30.47 9.09 23.27
C LEU A 194 -31.28 7.88 23.72
#